data_AF-A0A151EA25-F1
#
_entry.id   AF-A0A151EA25-F1
#
_cell.length_a   1.000
_cell.length_b   1.000
_cell.length_c   1.000
_cell.angle_alpha   90.00
_cell.angle_beta   90.00
_cell.angle_gamma   90.00
#
_symmetry.space_group_name_H-M   'P 1'
#
loop_
_entity.id
_entity.type
_entity.pdbx_description
1 polymer ?
#
loop_
_entity_poly.entity_id
_entity_poly.type
_entity_poly.pdbx_seq_one_letter_code
_entity_poly.pdbx_strand_id
1 'polypeptide(L)'
;MAEMLIVKAKIKEVAKECNVGGDVAEALSNFAHEIIKKAAERAKANDRKTIQGKDIYVGEKKAEGEMLIVKSKIKDVAEGFNVGGDVADALNQKVTWQLMQACERAKANGRKTVQARDV
;
A
#
# COMPACT_ATOMS: atom_id res chain seq x y z
N MET A 1 16.14 -5.99 5.65
CA MET A 1 15.79 -4.60 5.27
C MET A 1 14.69 -4.72 4.23
N ALA A 2 13.43 -4.46 4.59
CA ALA A 2 12.34 -4.49 3.62
C ALA A 2 12.61 -3.40 2.56
N GLU A 3 12.47 -3.75 1.30
CA GLU A 3 12.70 -2.83 0.20
C GLU A 3 11.68 -1.68 0.31
N MET A 4 12.09 -0.44 0.05
CA MET A 4 11.13 0.66 0.11
C MET A 4 10.24 0.67 -1.14
N LEU A 5 8.96 0.29 -0.98
CA LEU A 5 7.95 0.30 -2.04
C LEU A 5 7.21 1.63 -2.18
N ILE A 6 7.35 2.52 -1.20
CA ILE A 6 6.58 3.77 -1.13
C ILE A 6 7.43 4.97 -1.54
N VAL A 7 6.89 5.82 -2.41
CA VAL A 7 7.46 7.11 -2.77
C VAL A 7 7.19 8.11 -1.64
N LYS A 8 8.19 8.31 -0.76
CA LYS A 8 8.06 9.21 0.42
C LYS A 8 7.57 10.61 0.08
N ALA A 9 7.99 11.16 -1.06
CA ALA A 9 7.64 12.51 -1.47
C ALA A 9 6.12 12.70 -1.65
N LYS A 10 5.42 11.66 -2.11
CA LYS A 10 4.01 11.70 -2.50
C LYS A 10 3.05 11.42 -1.34
N ILE A 11 3.55 10.85 -0.24
CA ILE A 11 2.71 10.52 0.94
C ILE A 11 2.01 11.78 1.46
N LYS A 12 2.72 12.91 1.50
CA LYS A 12 2.17 14.19 1.98
C LYS A 12 1.09 14.75 1.06
N GLU A 13 1.18 14.49 -0.24
CA GLU A 13 0.18 14.94 -1.22
C GLU A 13 -1.12 14.15 -1.12
N VAL A 14 -1.03 12.89 -0.70
CA VAL A 14 -2.21 12.04 -0.46
C VAL A 14 -2.80 12.30 0.93
N ALA A 15 -1.96 12.46 1.94
CA ALA A 15 -2.36 12.70 3.32
C ALA A 15 -2.76 14.17 3.60
N LYS A 16 -3.30 14.93 2.62
CA LYS A 16 -3.48 16.41 2.67
C LYS A 16 -4.03 16.98 3.99
N GLU A 17 -4.80 16.20 4.73
CA GLU A 17 -5.43 16.60 5.99
C GLU A 17 -4.68 16.20 7.28
N CYS A 18 -3.55 15.48 7.19
CA CYS A 18 -2.80 15.01 8.35
C CYS A 18 -1.28 15.15 8.15
N ASN A 19 -0.57 15.53 9.22
CA ASN A 19 0.89 15.56 9.20
C ASN A 19 1.44 14.14 9.15
N VAL A 20 2.50 13.91 8.39
CA VAL A 20 3.07 12.56 8.20
C VAL A 20 4.35 12.43 9.03
N GLY A 21 4.35 11.48 9.99
CA GLY A 21 5.54 11.06 10.72
C GLY A 21 6.58 10.40 9.82
N GLY A 22 7.87 10.49 10.19
CA GLY A 22 8.96 9.93 9.38
C GLY A 22 8.93 8.39 9.27
N ASP A 23 8.28 7.74 10.21
CA ASP A 23 8.08 6.29 10.37
C ASP A 23 6.94 5.73 9.50
N VAL A 24 6.01 6.58 9.05
CA VAL A 24 4.82 6.17 8.28
C VAL A 24 5.19 5.54 6.94
N ALA A 25 6.22 6.06 6.28
CA ALA A 25 6.67 5.53 4.99
C ALA A 25 7.13 4.08 5.09
N GLU A 26 7.79 3.72 6.19
CA GLU A 26 8.26 2.37 6.44
C GLU A 26 7.10 1.44 6.81
N ALA A 27 6.18 1.90 7.65
CA ALA A 27 4.97 1.16 7.99
C ALA A 27 4.10 0.85 6.75
N LEU A 28 3.86 1.84 5.89
CA LEU A 28 3.15 1.64 4.63
C LEU A 28 3.89 0.69 3.67
N SER A 29 5.24 0.76 3.65
CA SER A 29 6.04 -0.17 2.85
C SER A 29 5.85 -1.60 3.34
N ASN A 30 5.96 -1.84 4.65
CA ASN A 30 5.75 -3.16 5.24
C ASN A 30 4.33 -3.68 4.97
N PHE A 31 3.32 -2.82 5.12
CA PHE A 31 1.94 -3.14 4.77
C PHE A 31 1.80 -3.54 3.29
N ALA A 32 2.42 -2.80 2.36
CA ALA A 32 2.41 -3.15 0.94
C ALA A 32 3.07 -4.51 0.67
N HIS A 33 4.17 -4.86 1.35
CA HIS A 33 4.79 -6.18 1.24
C HIS A 33 3.85 -7.29 1.68
N GLU A 34 3.18 -7.12 2.82
CA GLU A 34 2.22 -8.10 3.31
C GLU A 34 1.06 -8.31 2.33
N ILE A 35 0.57 -7.24 1.72
CA ILE A 35 -0.51 -7.32 0.73
C ILE A 35 -0.04 -8.10 -0.51
N ILE A 36 1.18 -7.84 -1.00
CA ILE A 36 1.75 -8.59 -2.13
C ILE A 36 1.90 -10.08 -1.78
N LYS A 37 2.40 -10.41 -0.58
CA LYS A 37 2.53 -11.79 -0.12
C LYS A 37 1.18 -12.50 -0.03
N LYS A 38 0.17 -11.85 0.57
CA LYS A 38 -1.20 -12.36 0.63
C LYS A 38 -1.81 -12.53 -0.78
N ALA A 39 -1.50 -11.62 -1.70
CA ALA A 39 -1.95 -11.72 -3.09
C ALA A 39 -1.27 -12.87 -3.84
N ALA A 40 0.02 -13.12 -3.60
CA ALA A 40 0.76 -14.27 -4.12
C ALA A 40 0.19 -15.60 -3.61
N GLU A 41 -0.10 -15.69 -2.31
CA GLU A 41 -0.76 -16.86 -1.72
C GLU A 41 -2.13 -17.13 -2.35
N ARG A 42 -2.93 -16.09 -2.60
CA ARG A 42 -4.23 -16.22 -3.30
C ARG A 42 -4.09 -16.61 -4.75
N ALA A 43 -3.12 -16.06 -5.46
CA ALA A 43 -2.84 -16.47 -6.83
C ALA A 43 -2.49 -17.96 -6.85
N LYS A 44 -1.61 -18.40 -5.95
CA LYS A 44 -1.22 -19.81 -5.78
C LYS A 44 -2.39 -20.71 -5.41
N ALA A 45 -3.25 -20.29 -4.49
CA ALA A 45 -4.45 -21.03 -4.09
C ALA A 45 -5.49 -21.17 -5.21
N ASN A 46 -5.42 -20.30 -6.22
CA ASN A 46 -6.24 -20.36 -7.44
C ASN A 46 -5.47 -20.96 -8.64
N ASP A 47 -4.39 -21.70 -8.39
CA ASP A 47 -3.51 -22.32 -9.41
C ASP A 47 -2.95 -21.33 -10.46
N ARG A 48 -2.81 -20.05 -10.09
CA ARG A 48 -2.25 -19.00 -10.95
C ARG A 48 -0.84 -18.61 -10.51
N LYS A 49 0.06 -18.48 -11.48
CA LYS A 49 1.42 -17.92 -11.29
C LYS A 49 1.49 -16.40 -11.45
N THR A 50 0.35 -15.74 -11.73
CA THR A 50 0.27 -14.30 -11.96
C THR A 50 -0.61 -13.67 -10.89
N ILE A 51 -0.01 -12.78 -10.09
CA ILE A 51 -0.72 -11.87 -9.19
C ILE A 51 -1.47 -10.87 -10.07
N GLN A 52 -2.76 -10.71 -9.83
CA GLN A 52 -3.62 -9.76 -10.51
C GLN A 52 -4.21 -8.78 -9.49
N GLY A 53 -4.72 -7.65 -9.96
CA GLY A 53 -5.35 -6.65 -9.10
C GLY A 53 -6.49 -7.22 -8.26
N LYS A 54 -7.21 -8.23 -8.77
CA LYS A 54 -8.26 -8.96 -8.03
C LYS A 54 -7.75 -9.76 -6.82
N ASP A 55 -6.46 -10.10 -6.79
CA ASP A 55 -5.85 -10.78 -5.65
C ASP A 55 -5.60 -9.81 -4.49
N ILE A 56 -5.54 -8.51 -4.78
CA ILE A 56 -5.48 -7.43 -3.80
C ILE A 56 -6.91 -7.00 -3.46
N TYR A 57 -7.28 -7.05 -2.18
CA TYR A 57 -8.58 -6.53 -1.77
C TYR A 57 -8.58 -5.01 -1.83
N VAL A 58 -9.21 -4.49 -2.87
CA VAL A 58 -9.55 -3.08 -3.00
C VAL A 58 -11.02 -2.93 -2.63
N GLY A 59 -11.33 -2.07 -1.67
CA GLY A 59 -12.72 -1.77 -1.31
C GLY A 59 -13.45 -1.09 -2.47
N GLU A 60 -14.78 -0.97 -2.38
CA GLU A 60 -15.61 -0.35 -3.43
C GLU A 60 -15.21 1.10 -3.75
N LYS A 61 -14.60 1.79 -2.78
CA LYS A 61 -14.03 3.12 -2.99
C LYS A 61 -12.65 3.02 -3.63
N LYS A 62 -12.58 3.32 -4.93
CA LYS A 62 -11.32 3.63 -5.59
C LYS A 62 -10.72 4.85 -4.92
N ALA A 63 -9.56 4.69 -4.29
CA ALA A 63 -8.82 5.83 -3.79
C ALA A 63 -8.22 6.57 -4.99
N GLU A 64 -8.77 7.74 -5.30
CA GLU A 64 -8.19 8.67 -6.26
C GLU A 64 -7.00 9.39 -5.63
N GLY A 65 -5.87 9.41 -6.32
CA GLY A 65 -4.66 10.03 -5.80
C GLY A 65 -3.43 9.68 -6.63
N GLU A 66 -2.32 10.30 -6.29
CA GLU A 66 -1.04 9.99 -6.91
C GLU A 66 -0.63 8.53 -6.67
N MET A 67 0.22 8.04 -7.56
CA MET A 67 0.85 6.74 -7.37
C MET A 67 1.94 6.81 -6.30
N LEU A 68 1.66 6.23 -5.14
CA LEU A 68 2.57 6.03 -4.02
C LEU A 68 3.52 4.84 -4.24
N ILE A 69 3.13 3.87 -5.08
CA ILE A 69 3.87 2.63 -5.28
C ILE A 69 4.98 2.80 -6.32
N VAL A 70 6.18 2.34 -5.99
CA VAL A 70 7.28 2.20 -6.96
C VAL A 70 7.05 0.94 -7.80
N LYS A 71 6.46 1.10 -8.99
CA LYS A 71 6.09 -0.02 -9.89
C LYS A 71 7.23 -1.00 -10.16
N SER A 72 8.45 -0.50 -10.35
CA SER A 72 9.62 -1.33 -10.67
C SER A 72 9.96 -2.36 -9.59
N LYS A 73 9.66 -2.04 -8.33
CA LYS A 73 10.02 -2.86 -7.16
C LYS A 73 8.96 -3.90 -6.78
N ILE A 74 7.75 -3.81 -7.33
CA ILE A 74 6.66 -4.75 -7.02
C ILE A 74 7.08 -6.19 -7.38
N LYS A 75 7.79 -6.35 -8.50
CA LYS A 75 8.23 -7.66 -8.99
C LYS A 75 9.27 -8.31 -8.08
N ASP A 76 10.15 -7.51 -7.48
CA ASP A 76 11.17 -8.00 -6.55
C ASP A 76 10.52 -8.57 -5.28
N VAL A 77 9.42 -7.95 -4.82
CA VAL A 77 8.66 -8.39 -3.64
C VAL A 77 7.72 -9.56 -3.95
N ALA A 78 7.31 -9.73 -5.20
CA ALA A 78 6.45 -10.83 -5.63
C ALA A 78 7.18 -12.19 -5.71
N GLU A 79 8.47 -12.26 -5.35
CA GLU A 79 9.27 -13.48 -5.12
C GLU A 79 8.96 -14.65 -6.10
N GLY A 80 9.04 -14.38 -7.41
CA GLY A 80 8.87 -15.40 -8.47
C GLY A 80 7.48 -15.52 -9.06
N PHE A 81 6.50 -14.73 -8.61
CA PHE A 81 5.22 -14.56 -9.30
C PHE A 81 5.31 -13.52 -10.41
N ASN A 82 4.53 -13.73 -11.48
CA ASN A 82 4.28 -12.69 -12.46
C ASN A 82 3.37 -11.62 -11.87
N VAL A 83 3.56 -10.37 -12.26
CA VAL A 83 2.78 -9.23 -11.79
C VAL A 83 1.94 -8.71 -12.95
N GLY A 84 0.61 -8.75 -12.80
CA GLY A 84 -0.32 -8.15 -13.74
C GLY A 84 -0.21 -6.63 -13.77
N GLY A 85 -0.53 -6.02 -14.91
CA GLY A 85 -0.46 -4.56 -15.07
C GLY A 85 -1.39 -3.79 -14.12
N ASP A 86 -2.48 -4.42 -13.68
CA ASP A 86 -3.50 -3.89 -12.77
C ASP A 86 -3.10 -3.97 -11.29
N VAL A 87 -2.05 -4.72 -10.94
CA VAL A 87 -1.59 -4.91 -9.56
C VAL A 87 -1.09 -3.60 -8.94
N ALA A 88 -0.34 -2.80 -9.71
CA ALA A 88 0.20 -1.54 -9.22
C ALA A 88 -0.90 -0.56 -8.80
N ASP A 89 -1.96 -0.48 -9.60
CA ASP A 89 -3.09 0.40 -9.35
C ASP A 89 -3.93 -0.10 -8.16
N ALA A 90 -4.17 -1.42 -8.08
CA ALA A 90 -4.87 -2.03 -6.96
C ALA A 90 -4.11 -1.85 -5.62
N LEU A 91 -2.78 -2.05 -5.65
CA LEU A 91 -1.92 -1.85 -4.48
C LEU A 91 -1.91 -0.38 -4.07
N ASN A 92 -1.83 0.54 -5.04
CA ASN A 92 -1.89 1.98 -4.76
C ASN A 92 -3.20 2.36 -4.07
N GLN A 93 -4.33 1.88 -4.59
CA GLN A 93 -5.64 2.15 -4.00
C GLN A 93 -5.72 1.64 -2.56
N LYS A 94 -5.20 0.43 -2.29
CA LYS A 94 -5.21 -0.15 -0.95
C LYS A 94 -4.30 0.59 0.03
N VAL A 95 -3.11 0.99 -0.40
CA VAL A 95 -2.16 1.75 0.43
C VAL A 95 -2.68 3.15 0.72
N THR A 96 -3.24 3.84 -0.27
CA THR A 96 -3.87 5.15 -0.09
C THR A 96 -5.03 5.06 0.90
N TRP A 97 -5.89 4.06 0.75
CA TRP A 97 -6.97 3.82 1.71
C TRP A 97 -6.43 3.61 3.13
N GLN A 98 -5.37 2.81 3.30
CA GLN A 98 -4.75 2.59 4.61
C GLN A 98 -4.22 3.89 5.22
N LEU A 99 -3.58 4.75 4.42
CA LEU A 99 -3.07 6.04 4.86
C LEU A 99 -4.21 6.97 5.31
N MET A 100 -5.32 7.02 4.56
CA MET A 100 -6.50 7.80 4.96
C MET A 100 -7.08 7.31 6.29
N GLN A 101 -7.22 5.99 6.44
CA GLN A 101 -7.68 5.38 7.70
C GLN A 101 -6.72 5.67 8.86
N ALA A 102 -5.41 5.67 8.61
CA ALA A 102 -4.41 6.03 9.59
C ALA A 102 -4.52 7.53 10.00
N CYS A 103 -4.74 8.44 9.05
CA CYS A 103 -5.03 9.84 9.36
C CYS A 103 -6.29 9.98 10.22
N GLU A 104 -7.37 9.27 9.89
CA GLU A 104 -8.62 9.27 10.67
C GLU A 104 -8.40 8.75 12.09
N ARG A 105 -7.65 7.65 12.26
CA ARG A 105 -7.27 7.11 13.58
C ARG A 105 -6.44 8.10 14.38
N ALA A 106 -5.48 8.78 13.74
CA ALA A 106 -4.69 9.81 14.41
C ALA A 106 -5.58 10.96 14.90
N LYS A 107 -6.48 11.47 14.05
CA LYS A 107 -7.46 12.52 14.39
C LYS A 107 -8.39 12.07 15.52
N ALA A 108 -8.92 10.85 15.47
CA ALA A 108 -9.78 10.28 16.51
C ALA A 108 -9.07 10.18 17.87
N ASN A 109 -7.75 9.95 17.85
CA ASN A 109 -6.89 9.96 19.03
C ASN A 109 -6.40 11.37 19.41
N GLY A 110 -6.98 12.44 18.85
CA GLY A 110 -6.64 13.83 19.14
C GLY A 110 -5.28 14.29 18.57
N ARG A 111 -4.65 13.50 17.70
CA ARG A 111 -3.34 13.81 17.10
C ARG A 111 -3.50 14.34 15.68
N LYS A 112 -2.73 15.39 15.35
CA LYS A 112 -2.63 15.95 13.98
C LYS A 112 -1.61 15.22 13.10
N THR A 113 -0.78 14.36 13.71
CA THR A 113 0.31 13.64 13.02
C THR A 113 0.02 12.15 13.01
N VAL A 114 -0.09 11.58 11.81
CA VAL A 114 -0.14 10.14 11.59
C VAL A 114 1.25 9.54 11.81
N GLN A 115 1.30 8.43 12.53
CA GLN A 115 2.52 7.71 12.89
C GLN A 115 2.41 6.25 12.44
N ALA A 116 3.50 5.48 12.53
CA ALA A 116 3.49 4.06 12.15
C ALA A 116 2.42 3.24 12.91
N ARG A 117 2.12 3.60 14.17
CA ARG A 117 1.08 2.95 14.97
C ARG A 117 -0.35 3.13 14.46
N ASP A 118 -0.57 4.10 13.58
CA ASP A 118 -1.89 4.39 13.02
C ASP A 118 -2.12 3.62 11.70
N VAL A 119 -1.04 3.23 11.04
CA VAL A 119 -1.01 2.42 9.81
C VAL A 119 -1.24 0.97 10.18
#